data_AF-A0AAP0MIL1-F1
#
_entry.id   AF-A0AAP0MIL1-F1
#
_cell.length_a   1.000
_cell.length_b   1.000
_cell.length_c   1.000
_cell.angle_alpha   90.00
_cell.angle_beta   90.00
_cell.angle_gamma   90.00
#
_symmetry.space_group_name_H-M   'P 1'
#
loop_
_entity.id
_entity.type
_entity.pdbx_description
1 polymer ?
#
loop_
_entity_poly.entity_id
_entity_poly.type
_entity_poly.pdbx_seq_one_letter_code
_entity_poly.pdbx_strand_id
1 'polypeptide(L)'
;MAASSSRQFKNICVFSEFHYRKYKEFVQAAVDFGRAIAERKLHPVYGGDDHGLSKLVSEAVFIKGNQVIGIISQALKPLGCVSDVPIGEELVVSSIQE
;
A
#
# COMPACT_ATOMS: atom_id res chain seq x y z
N MET A 1 23.86 -1.85 -30.47
CA MET A 1 22.59 -1.45 -29.81
C MET A 1 22.82 -1.51 -28.32
N ALA A 2 22.77 -0.37 -27.62
CA ALA A 2 22.91 -0.35 -26.17
C ALA A 2 21.75 -1.14 -25.56
N ALA A 3 22.05 -2.23 -24.85
CA ALA A 3 21.07 -2.87 -23.99
C ALA A 3 20.63 -1.81 -22.99
N SER A 4 19.39 -1.34 -23.09
CA SER A 4 18.81 -0.57 -22.01
C SER A 4 18.81 -1.52 -20.81
N SER A 5 19.63 -1.22 -19.81
CA SER A 5 19.50 -1.83 -18.50
C SER A 5 18.16 -1.35 -17.97
N SER A 6 17.09 -2.07 -18.32
CA SER A 6 15.76 -1.79 -17.83
C SER A 6 15.79 -2.17 -16.36
N ARG A 7 16.15 -1.21 -15.49
CA ARG A 7 15.99 -1.35 -14.05
C ARG A 7 14.50 -1.54 -13.80
N GLN A 8 14.09 -2.80 -13.69
CA GLN A 8 12.74 -3.15 -13.28
C GLN A 8 12.65 -2.87 -11.78
N PHE A 9 11.81 -1.91 -11.42
CA PHE A 9 11.46 -1.67 -10.04
C PHE A 9 10.67 -2.87 -9.53
N LYS A 10 10.91 -3.27 -8.27
CA LYS A 10 10.17 -4.36 -7.61
C LYS A 10 9.11 -3.83 -6.65
N ASN A 11 9.38 -2.67 -6.04
CA ASN A 11 8.58 -2.11 -4.97
C ASN A 11 8.02 -0.75 -5.38
N ILE A 12 6.81 -0.44 -4.92
CA ILE A 12 6.15 0.85 -5.17
C ILE A 12 5.60 1.41 -3.86
N CYS A 13 5.94 2.65 -3.53
CA CYS A 13 5.37 3.30 -2.35
C CYS A 13 4.07 4.02 -2.74
N VAL A 14 2.98 3.76 -2.03
CA VAL A 14 1.65 4.29 -2.32
C VAL A 14 1.21 5.21 -1.18
N PHE A 15 1.09 6.49 -1.51
CA PHE A 15 0.55 7.51 -0.61
C PHE A 15 -0.82 7.95 -1.09
N SER A 16 -1.79 7.99 -0.18
CA SER A 16 -3.10 8.57 -0.47
C SER A 16 -3.70 9.18 0.77
N GLU A 17 -4.15 10.42 0.67
CA GLU A 17 -5.03 11.03 1.67
C GLU A 17 -6.45 10.95 1.15
N PHE A 18 -7.33 10.20 1.83
CA PHE A 18 -8.69 10.04 1.33
C PHE A 18 -9.74 9.90 2.43
N HIS A 19 -10.74 10.78 2.36
CA HIS A 19 -11.99 10.63 3.10
C HIS A 19 -13.05 10.02 2.18
N TYR A 20 -13.38 8.75 2.42
CA TYR A 20 -14.37 7.92 1.71
C TYR A 20 -15.71 8.58 1.37
N ARG A 21 -16.09 9.62 2.10
CA ARG A 21 -17.41 10.25 1.99
C ARG A 21 -17.63 11.06 0.72
N LYS A 22 -16.58 11.48 0.00
CA LYS A 22 -16.71 12.52 -1.03
C LYS A 22 -16.68 12.05 -2.49
N TYR A 23 -15.90 11.01 -2.82
CA TYR A 23 -15.66 10.64 -4.23
C TYR A 23 -15.49 9.13 -4.43
N LYS A 24 -16.60 8.41 -4.64
CA LYS A 24 -16.59 6.94 -4.79
C LYS A 24 -15.85 6.46 -6.04
N GLU A 25 -15.66 7.33 -7.02
CA GLU A 25 -14.98 7.05 -8.29
C GLU A 25 -13.52 6.60 -8.07
N PHE A 26 -12.86 7.13 -7.04
CA PHE A 26 -11.47 6.75 -6.73
C PHE A 26 -11.35 5.36 -6.11
N VAL A 27 -12.42 4.81 -5.52
CA VAL A 27 -12.41 3.47 -4.95
C VAL A 27 -12.15 2.43 -6.03
N GLN A 28 -12.91 2.51 -7.14
CA GLN A 28 -12.73 1.57 -8.25
C GLN A 28 -11.36 1.76 -8.91
N ALA A 29 -10.93 3.01 -9.10
CA ALA A 29 -9.60 3.31 -9.64
C ALA A 29 -8.47 2.75 -8.76
N ALA A 30 -8.60 2.80 -7.43
CA ALA A 30 -7.62 2.22 -6.51
C ALA A 30 -7.55 0.69 -6.62
N VAL A 31 -8.70 0.02 -6.73
CA VAL A 31 -8.75 -1.45 -6.92
C VAL A 31 -8.13 -1.85 -8.26
N ASP A 32 -8.44 -1.13 -9.34
CA ASP A 32 -7.89 -1.41 -10.67
C ASP A 32 -6.38 -1.13 -10.71
N PHE A 33 -5.93 -0.09 -10.02
CA PHE A 33 -4.51 0.19 -9.83
C PHE A 33 -3.79 -0.93 -9.07
N GLY A 34 -4.36 -1.41 -7.97
CA GLY A 34 -3.82 -2.56 -7.22
C GLY A 34 -3.73 -3.82 -8.09
N ARG A 35 -4.73 -4.09 -8.92
CA ARG A 35 -4.68 -5.20 -9.88
C ARG A 35 -3.52 -5.08 -10.87
N ALA A 36 -3.30 -3.89 -11.42
CA ALA A 36 -2.21 -3.65 -12.35
C ALA A 36 -0.82 -3.77 -11.68
N ILE A 37 -0.70 -3.40 -10.40
CA ILE A 37 0.51 -3.64 -9.59
C ILE A 37 0.74 -5.15 -9.44
N ALA A 38 -0.32 -5.90 -9.10
CA ALA A 38 -0.24 -7.34 -8.90
C ALA A 38 0.20 -8.08 -10.16
N GLU A 39 -0.41 -7.76 -11.31
CA GLU A 39 -0.10 -8.35 -12.62
C GLU A 39 1.36 -8.12 -13.05
N ARG A 40 1.95 -6.99 -12.63
CA ARG A 40 3.36 -6.66 -12.88
C ARG A 40 4.31 -7.28 -11.87
N LYS A 41 3.82 -8.09 -10.93
CA LYS A 41 4.60 -8.72 -9.85
C LYS A 41 5.35 -7.69 -9.00
N LEU A 42 4.71 -6.54 -8.77
CA LEU A 42 5.23 -5.49 -7.91
C LEU A 42 4.72 -5.66 -6.47
N HIS A 43 5.46 -5.10 -5.54
CA HIS A 43 5.20 -5.17 -4.11
C HIS A 43 4.94 -3.75 -3.54
N PRO A 44 3.69 -3.42 -3.18
CA PRO A 44 3.38 -2.12 -2.63
C PRO A 44 3.88 -1.98 -1.19
N VAL A 45 4.34 -0.78 -0.89
CA VAL A 45 4.65 -0.28 0.45
C VAL A 45 3.65 0.84 0.75
N TYR A 46 3.00 0.83 1.92
CA TYR A 46 1.99 1.83 2.28
C TYR A 46 2.09 2.20 3.77
N GLY A 47 1.32 3.21 4.21
CA GLY A 47 1.39 3.78 5.57
C GLY A 47 0.84 2.91 6.71
N GLY A 48 0.51 1.63 6.46
CA GLY A 48 0.05 0.69 7.50
C GLY A 48 -1.29 1.05 8.16
N ASP A 49 -1.96 2.10 7.67
CA ASP A 49 -3.24 2.56 8.18
C ASP A 49 -4.41 1.68 7.69
N ASP A 50 -5.46 1.60 8.51
CA ASP A 50 -6.67 0.82 8.23
C ASP A 50 -7.68 1.57 7.34
N HIS A 51 -7.30 2.74 6.85
CA HIS A 51 -8.16 3.69 6.16
C HIS A 51 -7.52 4.20 4.88
N GLY A 52 -8.32 4.80 4.00
CA GLY A 52 -7.84 5.41 2.75
C GLY A 52 -7.75 4.45 1.56
N LEU A 53 -7.32 5.00 0.42
CA LEU A 53 -7.20 4.28 -0.85
C LEU A 53 -5.95 3.40 -0.90
N SER A 54 -4.87 3.81 -0.22
CA SER A 54 -3.63 3.05 -0.01
C SER A 54 -3.92 1.64 0.47
N LYS A 55 -4.78 1.52 1.49
CA LYS A 55 -5.26 0.22 1.98
C LYS A 55 -5.95 -0.60 0.89
N LEU A 56 -6.88 -0.02 0.13
CA LEU A 56 -7.59 -0.75 -0.94
C LEU A 56 -6.65 -1.25 -2.03
N VAL A 57 -5.64 -0.45 -2.39
CA VAL A 57 -4.59 -0.85 -3.33
C VAL A 57 -3.83 -2.05 -2.76
N SER A 58 -3.40 -1.95 -1.50
CA SER A 58 -2.67 -3.01 -0.78
C SER A 58 -3.48 -4.30 -0.67
N GLU A 59 -4.77 -4.24 -0.31
CA GLU A 59 -5.67 -5.40 -0.25
C GLU A 59 -5.81 -6.07 -1.63
N ALA A 60 -6.06 -5.29 -2.67
CA ALA A 60 -6.22 -5.81 -4.03
C ALA A 60 -4.95 -6.54 -4.51
N VAL A 61 -3.77 -6.08 -4.10
CA VAL A 61 -2.49 -6.72 -4.39
C VAL A 61 -2.27 -7.97 -3.54
N PHE A 62 -2.57 -7.90 -2.24
CA PHE A 62 -2.40 -9.02 -1.31
C PHE A 62 -3.28 -10.22 -1.67
N ILE A 63 -4.54 -9.97 -2.05
CA ILE A 63 -5.49 -11.01 -2.50
C ILE A 63 -4.97 -11.76 -3.74
N LYS A 64 -4.13 -11.12 -4.56
CA LYS A 64 -3.50 -11.73 -5.74
C LYS A 64 -2.23 -12.53 -5.41
N GLY A 65 -1.83 -12.58 -4.13
CA GLY A 65 -0.69 -13.36 -3.64
C GLY A 65 0.65 -12.62 -3.71
N ASN A 66 0.65 -11.31 -3.99
CA ASN A 66 1.85 -10.51 -3.97
C ASN A 66 2.16 -10.04 -2.54
N GLN A 67 3.44 -9.87 -2.23
CA GLN A 67 3.88 -9.29 -0.96
C GLN A 67 3.47 -7.82 -0.87
N VAL A 68 3.11 -7.41 0.34
CA VAL A 68 2.69 -6.06 0.71
C VAL A 68 3.35 -5.72 2.05
N ILE A 69 3.86 -4.49 2.17
CA ILE A 69 4.47 -4.00 3.41
C ILE A 69 3.72 -2.76 3.88
N GLY A 70 3.12 -2.80 5.07
CA GLY A 70 2.59 -1.64 5.77
C GLY A 70 3.63 -1.07 6.73
N ILE A 71 3.92 0.22 6.67
CA ILE A 71 4.84 0.91 7.58
C ILE A 71 4.05 1.81 8.50
N ILE A 72 4.07 1.54 9.80
CA ILE A 72 3.34 2.32 10.80
C ILE A 72 4.25 2.79 11.93
N SER A 73 4.11 4.04 12.36
CA SER A 73 4.83 4.53 13.54
C SER A 73 4.21 3.97 14.83
N GLN A 74 5.05 3.63 15.82
CA GLN A 74 4.61 3.20 17.16
C GLN A 74 3.61 4.17 17.79
N ALA A 75 3.75 5.47 17.53
CA ALA A 75 2.86 6.50 18.05
C ALA A 75 1.44 6.42 17.48
N LEU A 76 1.27 5.85 16.28
CA LEU A 76 -0.02 5.78 15.57
C LEU A 76 -0.80 4.49 15.85
N LYS A 77 -0.11 3.43 16.30
CA LYS A 77 -0.74 2.13 16.63
C LYS A 77 -1.88 2.22 17.66
N PRO A 78 -1.75 2.94 18.79
CA PRO A 78 -2.81 3.01 19.80
C PRO A 78 -3.98 3.95 19.43
N LEU A 79 -3.90 4.69 18.31
CA LEU A 79 -4.90 5.69 17.92
C LEU A 79 -6.11 5.10 17.17
N GLY A 80 -6.23 3.77 17.09
CA GLY A 80 -7.31 3.10 16.36
C GLY A 80 -7.19 3.26 14.84
N CYS A 81 -6.01 3.65 14.34
CA CYS A 81 -5.73 3.82 12.92
C CYS A 81 -5.27 2.54 12.23
N VAL A 82 -5.12 1.43 12.96
CA VAL A 82 -4.56 0.16 12.47
C VAL A 82 -5.55 -0.97 12.79
N SER A 83 -5.71 -1.92 11.87
CA SER A 83 -6.52 -3.12 12.09
C SER A 83 -5.85 -4.09 13.05
N ASP A 84 -6.63 -4.96 13.70
CA ASP A 84 -6.07 -6.06 14.51
C ASP A 84 -5.30 -7.08 13.64
N VAL A 85 -5.63 -7.16 12.35
CA VAL A 85 -4.97 -8.05 11.38
C VAL A 85 -4.33 -7.21 10.26
N PRO A 86 -3.00 -7.21 10.14
CA PRO A 86 -2.32 -6.45 9.09
C PRO A 86 -2.49 -7.11 7.71
N ILE A 87 -2.45 -6.27 6.66
CA ILE A 87 -2.44 -6.73 5.27
C ILE A 87 -0.99 -7.01 4.88
N GLY A 88 -0.63 -8.29 4.81
CA GLY A 88 0.75 -8.70 4.52
C GLY A 88 1.68 -8.45 5.72
N GLU A 89 2.86 -7.93 5.43
CA GLU A 89 3.91 -7.65 6.44
C GLU A 89 3.71 -6.26 7.04
N GLU A 90 3.82 -6.15 8.37
CA GLU A 90 3.78 -4.86 9.07
C GLU A 90 5.17 -4.53 9.61
N LEU A 91 5.69 -3.36 9.24
CA LEU A 91 6.92 -2.78 9.77
C LEU A 91 6.57 -1.63 10.72
N VAL A 92 6.92 -1.79 11.99
CA VAL A 92 6.67 -0.78 13.02
C VAL A 92 7.94 0.05 13.24
N VAL A 93 7.87 1.36 12.98
CA VAL A 93 8.99 2.29 13.13
C VAL A 93 8.84 3.19 14.36
N SER A 94 9.94 3.63 14.95
CA SER A 94 9.97 4.52 16.12
C SER A 94 9.40 5.90 15.81
N SER A 95 9.69 6.46 14.63
CA SER A 95 9.19 7.77 14.20
C SER A 95 8.97 7.84 12.69
N ILE A 96 8.21 8.84 12.21
CA ILE A 96 7.92 9.05 10.78
C ILE A 96 9.17 9.49 10.00
N GLN A 97 10.16 10.06 10.67
CA GLN A 97 11.38 10.57 10.05
C GLN A 97 12.50 9.51 10.00
N GLU A 98 12.23 8.29 10.47
CA GLU A 98 13.19 7.18 10.59
C GLU A 98 12.97 6.10 9.52
#